data_AF-A0A9W4UIE1-F1
#
_entry.id   AF-A0A9W4UIE1-F1
#
_cell.length_a   1.000
_cell.length_b   1.000
_cell.length_c   1.000
_cell.angle_alpha   90.00
_cell.angle_beta   90.00
_cell.angle_gamma   90.00
#
_symmetry.space_group_name_H-M   'P 1'
#
loop_
_entity.id
_entity.type
_entity.pdbx_description
1 polymer ?
#
loop_
_entity_poly.entity_id
_entity_poly.type
_entity_poly.pdbx_seq_one_letter_code
_entity_poly.pdbx_strand_id
1 'polypeptide(L)'
;MDKELRTHTGFTLLRTRWTIEESISQKRDNWKNVPGTLWNDLKTTSWKRAALWCGLLIWFVGLLAVVILVTSYGLLSDEGACGPDGDFRVDPSTYKSWSPSAFFQVTLSGGPLTFAQAKAIDVTWDIIIGRGGQFALAFVSWRVFANYLTTCMEVQPINYQLFRSVFLENDASLASTYLIIKNFFSRGRLRSVTAMIFIASVLLYIAAFPTIISAMSGYDSEVASYVMDSNQNLVPFSDYSRLAMIVHDAGRIGLEDDYVVTMPDPDGEPVFSYYSRCYNGPENPKYGCKYYRSFISYIRQSYNNSDQPSQISLTNDNDANPDLINKPVTHAIGPPRLNITCYMCANPEDIPDPGPIYASYWWRANEVYDNTAIRDNGKCQNQGTYKWGFSLIQLAIGVVMLLLWTIGMFAMWLRAHLTMKIRDRQTSGVAGKNRAVLELAESMQKELGLYDIEPHTLRESELEERIKKEARGGAIAYAYPDEQPPKYNLMKGLKGWYRREKWWIGAVFVVVVLLSTMWMVNGPLWYWCLGEFLALIFGMCIGSTTSSRIFMVFILSVVDAIIVISLAASISN
;
A
#
# COMPACT_ATOMS: atom_id res chain seq x y z
N MET A 1 22.53 -7.12 -66.73
CA MET A 1 22.46 -7.47 -65.29
C MET A 1 21.62 -6.53 -64.44
N ASP A 2 21.38 -5.27 -64.84
CA ASP A 2 20.69 -4.28 -63.98
C ASP A 2 19.14 -4.21 -64.15
N LYS A 3 18.57 -4.95 -65.12
CA LYS A 3 17.12 -5.05 -65.33
C LYS A 3 16.46 -6.21 -64.55
N GLU A 4 17.20 -7.28 -64.23
CA GLU A 4 16.67 -8.42 -63.47
C GLU A 4 16.66 -8.20 -61.95
N LEU A 5 17.56 -7.36 -61.40
CA LEU A 5 17.52 -7.03 -59.97
C LEU A 5 16.34 -6.11 -59.61
N ARG A 6 15.87 -5.29 -60.56
CA ARG A 6 14.81 -4.30 -60.37
C ARG A 6 13.40 -4.93 -60.41
N THR A 7 13.22 -6.03 -61.13
CA THR A 7 11.96 -6.80 -61.15
C THR A 7 11.79 -7.66 -59.90
N HIS A 8 12.87 -8.25 -59.36
CA HIS A 8 12.78 -9.04 -58.13
C HIS A 8 12.47 -8.20 -56.89
N THR A 9 13.07 -7.00 -56.75
CA THR A 9 12.81 -6.08 -55.62
C THR A 9 11.42 -5.46 -55.66
N GLY A 10 10.89 -5.14 -56.85
CA GLY A 10 9.51 -4.68 -57.02
C GLY A 10 8.48 -5.75 -56.64
N PHE A 11 8.75 -7.02 -56.92
CA PHE A 11 7.85 -8.12 -56.60
C PHE A 11 7.79 -8.42 -55.09
N THR A 12 8.91 -8.32 -54.37
CA THR A 12 8.92 -8.45 -52.90
C THR A 12 8.20 -7.28 -52.23
N LEU A 13 8.38 -6.04 -52.73
CA LEU A 13 7.68 -4.85 -52.22
C LEU A 13 6.17 -4.89 -52.48
N LEU A 14 5.73 -5.37 -53.64
CA LEU A 14 4.31 -5.55 -53.95
C LEU A 14 3.68 -6.66 -53.10
N ARG A 15 4.41 -7.74 -52.84
CA ARG A 15 3.94 -8.84 -51.97
C ARG A 15 3.86 -8.44 -50.50
N THR A 16 4.79 -7.64 -49.99
CA THR A 16 4.69 -7.07 -48.63
C THR A 16 3.58 -6.03 -48.56
N ARG A 17 3.41 -5.18 -49.58
CA ARG A 17 2.29 -4.22 -49.62
C ARG A 17 0.94 -4.91 -49.66
N TRP A 18 0.78 -5.94 -50.48
CA TRP A 18 -0.48 -6.69 -50.59
C TRP A 18 -0.81 -7.46 -49.30
N THR A 19 0.18 -8.10 -48.67
CA THR A 19 -0.03 -8.76 -47.36
C THR A 19 -0.33 -7.75 -46.23
N ILE A 20 0.21 -6.54 -46.29
CA ILE A 20 -0.15 -5.45 -45.37
C ILE A 20 -1.58 -4.96 -45.62
N GLU A 21 -1.97 -4.73 -46.88
CA GLU A 21 -3.35 -4.30 -47.23
C GLU A 21 -4.39 -5.36 -46.86
N GLU A 22 -4.09 -6.64 -47.06
CA GLU A 22 -4.96 -7.77 -46.67
C GLU A 22 -5.06 -7.89 -45.14
N SER A 23 -3.94 -7.75 -44.41
CA SER A 23 -3.90 -7.66 -42.95
C SER A 23 -4.72 -6.49 -42.39
N ILE A 24 -4.62 -5.32 -43.03
CA ILE A 24 -5.38 -4.12 -42.64
C ILE A 24 -6.88 -4.32 -42.93
N SER A 25 -7.24 -4.88 -44.09
CA SER A 25 -8.64 -5.14 -44.42
C SER A 25 -9.25 -6.18 -43.48
N GLN A 26 -8.53 -7.26 -43.20
CA GLN A 26 -8.97 -8.30 -42.27
C GLN A 26 -9.12 -7.74 -40.84
N LYS A 27 -8.20 -6.89 -40.37
CA LYS A 27 -8.36 -6.18 -39.09
C LYS A 27 -9.58 -5.27 -39.11
N ARG A 28 -9.78 -4.47 -40.16
CA ARG A 28 -10.91 -3.53 -40.29
C ARG A 28 -12.26 -4.24 -40.26
N ASP A 29 -12.40 -5.36 -40.97
CA ASP A 29 -13.64 -6.14 -40.96
C ASP A 29 -13.87 -6.85 -39.63
N ASN A 30 -12.78 -7.24 -38.95
CA ASN A 30 -12.86 -7.74 -37.57
C ASN A 30 -13.35 -6.65 -36.60
N TRP A 31 -12.91 -5.39 -36.75
CA TRP A 31 -13.32 -4.25 -35.93
C TRP A 31 -14.79 -3.85 -36.10
N LYS A 32 -15.36 -3.99 -37.32
CA LYS A 32 -16.79 -3.70 -37.56
C LYS A 32 -17.73 -4.60 -36.75
N ASN A 33 -17.30 -5.83 -36.45
CA ASN A 33 -18.09 -6.80 -35.71
C ASN A 33 -17.88 -6.75 -34.19
N VAL A 34 -16.94 -5.93 -33.70
CA VAL A 34 -16.59 -5.81 -32.27
C VAL A 34 -17.77 -5.40 -31.38
N PRO A 35 -18.65 -4.45 -31.77
CA PRO A 35 -19.82 -4.12 -30.95
C PRO A 35 -20.77 -5.30 -30.79
N GLY A 36 -20.95 -6.10 -31.85
CA GLY A 36 -21.79 -7.30 -31.82
C GLY A 36 -21.20 -8.42 -30.97
N THR A 37 -19.88 -8.63 -31.04
CA THR A 37 -19.20 -9.62 -30.18
C THR A 37 -19.20 -9.19 -28.71
N LEU A 38 -18.98 -7.90 -28.42
CA LEU A 38 -19.09 -7.35 -27.06
C LEU A 38 -20.49 -7.55 -26.48
N TRP A 39 -21.53 -7.26 -27.27
CA TRP A 39 -22.92 -7.45 -26.84
C TRP A 39 -23.24 -8.92 -26.56
N ASN A 40 -22.71 -9.83 -27.37
CA ASN A 40 -22.87 -11.26 -27.14
C ASN A 40 -22.08 -11.73 -25.91
N ASP A 41 -20.87 -11.21 -25.70
CA ASP A 41 -20.07 -11.45 -24.48
C ASP A 41 -20.84 -10.97 -23.23
N LEU A 42 -21.42 -9.76 -23.25
CA LEU A 42 -22.23 -9.19 -22.17
C LEU A 42 -23.47 -10.04 -21.85
N LYS A 43 -24.13 -10.60 -22.86
CA LYS A 43 -25.32 -11.46 -22.68
C LYS A 43 -24.98 -12.86 -22.18
N THR A 44 -23.88 -13.44 -22.67
CA THR A 44 -23.47 -14.82 -22.33
C THR A 44 -22.68 -14.89 -21.03
N THR A 45 -22.15 -13.76 -20.56
CA THR A 45 -21.44 -13.67 -19.29
C THR A 45 -22.39 -13.96 -18.12
N SER A 46 -22.06 -14.98 -17.34
CA SER A 46 -22.70 -15.18 -16.04
C SER A 46 -22.22 -14.09 -15.08
N TRP A 47 -22.97 -12.99 -14.99
CA TRP A 47 -22.65 -11.80 -14.19
C TRP A 47 -22.25 -12.11 -12.76
N LYS A 48 -22.82 -13.15 -12.15
CA LYS A 48 -22.42 -13.64 -10.81
C LYS A 48 -20.96 -14.10 -10.74
N ARG A 49 -20.48 -14.82 -11.77
CA ARG A 49 -19.07 -15.26 -11.84
C ARG A 49 -18.15 -14.11 -12.19
N ALA A 50 -18.55 -13.24 -13.13
CA ALA A 50 -17.77 -12.08 -13.50
C ALA A 50 -17.58 -11.13 -12.30
N ALA A 51 -18.65 -10.83 -11.55
CA ALA A 51 -18.57 -10.01 -10.34
C ALA A 51 -17.65 -10.64 -9.28
N LEU A 52 -17.70 -11.96 -9.10
CA LEU A 52 -16.83 -12.66 -8.15
C LEU A 52 -15.35 -12.59 -8.57
N TRP A 53 -15.05 -12.81 -9.86
CA TRP A 53 -13.69 -12.71 -10.39
C TRP A 53 -13.16 -11.28 -10.36
N CYS A 54 -13.97 -10.29 -10.72
CA CYS A 54 -13.59 -8.89 -10.62
C CYS A 54 -13.37 -8.50 -9.15
N GLY A 55 -14.22 -8.93 -8.22
CA GLY A 55 -14.03 -8.72 -6.78
C GLY A 55 -12.72 -9.32 -6.26
N LEU A 56 -12.36 -10.54 -6.68
CA LEU A 56 -11.08 -11.16 -6.34
C LEU A 56 -9.88 -10.39 -6.92
N LEU A 57 -9.99 -9.89 -8.16
CA LEU A 57 -8.94 -9.08 -8.79
C LEU A 57 -8.77 -7.73 -8.08
N ILE A 58 -9.87 -7.04 -7.80
CA ILE A 58 -9.88 -5.78 -7.05
C ILE A 58 -9.26 -5.99 -5.67
N TRP A 59 -9.62 -7.07 -4.98
CA TRP A 59 -9.03 -7.43 -3.70
C TRP A 59 -7.51 -7.62 -3.80
N PHE A 60 -7.05 -8.45 -4.74
CA PHE A 60 -5.63 -8.75 -4.88
C PHE A 60 -4.80 -7.52 -5.25
N VAL A 61 -5.30 -6.73 -6.20
CA VAL A 61 -4.61 -5.51 -6.61
C VAL A 61 -4.69 -4.43 -5.53
N GLY A 62 -5.82 -4.32 -4.83
CA GLY A 62 -5.96 -3.42 -3.69
C GLY A 62 -4.91 -3.72 -2.63
N LEU A 63 -4.70 -4.99 -2.27
CA LEU A 63 -3.62 -5.38 -1.35
C LEU A 63 -2.24 -4.97 -1.87
N LEU A 64 -1.95 -5.17 -3.16
CA LEU A 64 -0.68 -4.74 -3.76
C LEU A 64 -0.51 -3.22 -3.70
N ALA A 65 -1.55 -2.46 -4.03
CA ALA A 65 -1.54 -1.01 -3.96
C ALA A 65 -1.31 -0.52 -2.53
N VAL A 66 -1.95 -1.15 -1.53
CA VAL A 66 -1.70 -0.84 -0.11
C VAL A 66 -0.26 -1.14 0.28
N VAL A 67 0.33 -2.28 -0.13
CA VAL A 67 1.76 -2.55 0.13
C VAL A 67 2.63 -1.45 -0.46
N ILE A 68 2.39 -1.07 -1.73
CA ILE A 68 3.18 -0.01 -2.39
C ILE A 68 3.03 1.31 -1.62
N LEU A 69 1.80 1.72 -1.30
CA LEU A 69 1.50 2.94 -0.57
C LEU A 69 2.16 2.99 0.81
N VAL A 70 2.06 1.92 1.58
CA VAL A 70 2.65 1.83 2.93
C VAL A 70 4.19 1.85 2.83
N THR A 71 4.76 1.21 1.80
CA THR A 71 6.21 1.28 1.55
C THR A 71 6.68 2.65 1.08
N SER A 72 5.88 3.37 0.28
CA SER A 72 6.22 4.70 -0.21
C SER A 72 5.94 5.80 0.82
N TYR A 73 4.97 5.62 1.72
CA TYR A 73 4.70 6.58 2.79
C TYR A 73 5.90 6.74 3.73
N GLY A 74 6.63 5.67 4.02
CA GLY A 74 7.87 5.77 4.81
C GLY A 74 9.02 6.52 4.12
N LEU A 75 8.85 6.99 2.88
CA LEU A 75 9.79 7.90 2.20
C LEU A 75 9.36 9.37 2.34
N LEU A 76 8.14 9.65 2.79
CA LEU A 76 7.67 11.00 3.08
C LEU A 76 8.03 11.32 4.53
N SER A 77 8.82 12.38 4.73
CA SER A 77 9.21 12.84 6.08
C SER A 77 8.00 13.42 6.80
N ASP A 78 7.85 13.11 8.09
CA ASP A 78 6.93 13.83 8.97
C ASP A 78 7.27 15.33 8.95
N GLU A 79 6.26 16.20 8.95
CA GLU A 79 6.44 17.65 8.79
C GLU A 79 6.40 18.42 10.13
N GLY A 80 6.29 17.73 11.28
CA GLY A 80 6.16 18.35 12.60
C GLY A 80 7.37 18.13 13.51
N ALA A 81 7.56 19.03 14.50
CA ALA A 81 8.63 18.94 15.48
C ALA A 81 8.43 17.78 16.47
N CYS A 82 7.17 17.39 16.72
CA CYS A 82 6.84 16.24 17.54
C CYS A 82 6.65 15.00 16.68
N GLY A 83 7.59 14.07 16.78
CA GLY A 83 7.48 12.78 16.12
C GLY A 83 6.45 11.86 16.79
N PRO A 84 6.02 10.79 16.11
CA PRO A 84 5.12 9.78 16.67
C PRO A 84 5.74 8.95 17.81
N ASP A 85 7.02 9.17 18.12
CA ASP A 85 7.69 8.63 19.31
C ASP A 85 7.60 9.56 20.53
N GLY A 86 6.96 10.72 20.40
CA GLY A 86 6.78 11.71 21.46
C GLY A 86 8.02 12.56 21.74
N ASP A 87 9.07 12.42 20.93
CA ASP A 87 10.33 13.13 21.09
C ASP A 87 10.34 14.42 20.26
N PHE A 88 10.88 15.49 20.83
CA PHE A 88 10.95 16.80 20.18
C PHE A 88 12.18 16.85 19.27
N ARG A 89 11.96 17.17 18.00
CA ARG A 89 13.00 17.26 16.99
C ARG A 89 12.82 18.50 16.15
N VAL A 90 13.88 19.28 16.08
CA VAL A 90 13.95 20.42 15.18
C VAL A 90 14.15 19.96 13.73
N ASP A 91 14.77 18.78 13.51
CA ASP A 91 14.90 18.14 12.19
C ASP A 91 14.01 16.89 12.11
N PRO A 92 12.80 17.01 11.54
CA PRO A 92 11.91 15.86 11.37
C PRO A 92 12.49 14.76 10.48
N SER A 93 13.41 15.09 9.56
CA SER A 93 14.03 14.11 8.65
C SER A 93 14.91 13.08 9.36
N THR A 94 15.28 13.35 10.62
CA THR A 94 16.05 12.40 11.44
C THR A 94 15.19 11.24 11.94
N TYR A 95 13.87 11.38 11.96
CA TYR A 95 12.97 10.28 12.29
C TYR A 95 12.92 9.26 11.16
N LYS A 96 13.04 7.98 11.51
CA LYS A 96 12.97 6.87 10.56
C LYS A 96 11.72 6.04 10.86
N SER A 97 10.70 6.15 10.01
CA SER A 97 9.44 5.41 10.16
C SER A 97 9.59 3.89 10.04
N TRP A 98 10.70 3.41 9.46
CA TRP A 98 11.08 1.99 9.39
C TRP A 98 12.01 1.53 10.52
N SER A 99 12.22 2.36 11.55
CA SER A 99 13.01 1.97 12.72
C SER A 99 12.26 0.98 13.61
N PRO A 100 12.95 0.07 14.33
CA PRO A 100 12.29 -0.86 15.25
C PRO A 100 11.49 -0.18 16.36
N SER A 101 11.88 1.04 16.77
CA SER A 101 11.13 1.86 17.73
C SER A 101 9.74 2.24 17.22
N ALA A 102 9.57 2.40 15.91
CA ALA A 102 8.29 2.71 15.28
C ALA A 102 7.31 1.52 15.26
N PHE A 103 7.74 0.32 15.65
CA PHE A 103 6.92 -0.89 15.53
C PHE A 103 5.59 -0.78 16.29
N PHE A 104 5.58 -0.21 17.49
CA PHE A 104 4.36 -0.03 18.29
C PHE A 104 3.82 1.40 18.28
N GLN A 105 4.41 2.29 17.49
CA GLN A 105 4.00 3.69 17.42
C GLN A 105 2.91 3.88 16.38
N VAL A 106 1.99 4.81 16.66
CA VAL A 106 0.92 5.18 15.73
C VAL A 106 1.48 6.21 14.75
N THR A 107 2.09 5.73 13.67
CA THR A 107 2.79 6.56 12.67
C THR A 107 1.87 7.11 11.58
N LEU A 108 0.74 6.44 11.31
CA LEU A 108 -0.26 6.91 10.35
C LEU A 108 -1.55 7.16 11.11
N SER A 109 -1.91 8.43 11.33
CA SER A 109 -3.05 8.76 12.19
C SER A 109 -3.90 9.91 11.67
N GLY A 110 -5.15 9.94 12.12
CA GLY A 110 -6.10 11.02 11.87
C GLY A 110 -6.78 11.48 13.16
N GLY A 111 -7.04 12.79 13.26
CA GLY A 111 -7.64 13.46 14.42
C GLY A 111 -7.76 14.96 14.13
N PRO A 112 -8.43 15.74 14.97
CA PRO A 112 -8.52 15.59 16.43
C PRO A 112 -9.77 14.84 16.93
N LEU A 113 -9.60 13.87 17.83
CA LEU A 113 -10.67 13.09 18.45
C LEU A 113 -10.69 13.25 19.98
N THR A 114 -11.85 13.05 20.61
CA THR A 114 -11.92 12.85 22.07
C THR A 114 -11.49 11.44 22.46
N PHE A 115 -11.06 11.24 23.71
CA PHE A 115 -10.71 9.91 24.24
C PHE A 115 -11.81 8.86 23.97
N ALA A 116 -13.06 9.23 24.22
CA ALA A 116 -14.20 8.33 24.03
C ALA A 116 -14.41 7.96 22.56
N GLN A 117 -14.23 8.90 21.63
CA GLN A 117 -14.33 8.64 20.20
C GLN A 117 -13.21 7.73 19.72
N ALA A 118 -11.95 8.05 20.05
CA ALA A 118 -10.80 7.25 19.65
C ALA A 118 -10.92 5.81 20.17
N LYS A 119 -11.30 5.64 21.44
CA LYS A 119 -11.53 4.33 22.04
C LYS A 119 -12.71 3.57 21.42
N ALA A 120 -13.79 4.27 21.07
CA ALA A 120 -14.92 3.64 20.40
C ALA A 120 -14.57 3.14 18.99
N ILE A 121 -13.78 3.91 18.24
CA ILE A 121 -13.27 3.51 16.91
C ILE A 121 -12.39 2.27 17.05
N ASP A 122 -11.45 2.28 17.98
CA ASP A 122 -10.52 1.18 18.24
C ASP A 122 -11.26 -0.13 18.60
N VAL A 123 -12.20 -0.06 19.55
CA VAL A 123 -13.03 -1.23 19.93
C VAL A 123 -13.89 -1.72 18.76
N THR A 124 -14.46 -0.80 17.97
CA THR A 124 -15.27 -1.16 16.80
C THR A 124 -14.44 -1.86 15.74
N TRP A 125 -13.23 -1.36 15.49
CA TRP A 125 -12.26 -1.95 14.57
C TRP A 125 -11.89 -3.38 14.98
N ASP A 126 -11.56 -3.60 16.25
CA ASP A 126 -11.19 -4.92 16.78
C ASP A 126 -12.34 -5.94 16.70
N ILE A 127 -13.58 -5.50 16.91
CA ILE A 127 -14.75 -6.38 16.80
C ILE A 127 -15.04 -6.70 15.34
N ILE A 128 -15.22 -5.68 14.51
CA ILE A 128 -15.69 -5.87 13.12
C ILE A 128 -14.58 -6.46 12.26
N ILE A 129 -13.41 -5.82 12.25
CA ILE A 129 -12.29 -6.22 11.40
C ILE A 129 -11.54 -7.36 12.06
N GLY A 130 -11.20 -7.26 13.34
CA GLY A 130 -10.48 -8.32 14.05
C GLY A 130 -11.27 -9.63 14.13
N ARG A 131 -12.43 -9.64 14.80
CA ARG A 131 -13.24 -10.88 14.96
C ARG A 131 -14.02 -11.25 13.71
N GLY A 132 -14.66 -10.27 13.06
CA GLY A 132 -15.39 -10.52 11.81
C GLY A 132 -14.47 -10.99 10.68
N GLY A 133 -13.28 -10.38 10.53
CA GLY A 133 -12.26 -10.83 9.59
C GLY A 133 -11.74 -12.23 9.92
N GLN A 134 -11.47 -12.53 11.20
CA GLN A 134 -11.08 -13.87 11.63
C GLN A 134 -12.10 -14.94 11.20
N PHE A 135 -13.40 -14.67 11.42
CA PHE A 135 -14.47 -15.57 11.01
C PHE A 135 -14.51 -15.75 9.49
N ALA A 136 -14.40 -14.66 8.72
CA ALA A 136 -14.39 -14.72 7.26
C ALA A 136 -13.20 -15.53 6.72
N LEU A 137 -12.00 -15.29 7.25
CA LEU A 137 -10.78 -16.05 6.91
C LEU A 137 -10.98 -17.54 7.23
N ALA A 138 -11.47 -17.87 8.43
CA ALA A 138 -11.74 -19.24 8.84
C ALA A 138 -12.76 -19.92 7.90
N PHE A 139 -13.85 -19.24 7.57
CA PHE A 139 -14.89 -19.78 6.69
C PHE A 139 -14.38 -20.07 5.27
N VAL A 140 -13.64 -19.13 4.67
CA VAL A 140 -13.06 -19.31 3.34
C VAL A 140 -11.99 -20.40 3.36
N SER A 141 -11.10 -20.39 4.36
CA SER A 141 -10.06 -21.40 4.51
C SER A 141 -10.64 -22.79 4.68
N TRP A 142 -11.64 -22.94 5.52
CA TRP A 142 -12.38 -24.19 5.71
C TRP A 142 -12.92 -24.75 4.38
N ARG A 143 -13.61 -23.93 3.58
CA ARG A 143 -14.17 -24.35 2.28
C ARG A 143 -13.12 -24.87 1.32
N VAL A 144 -11.98 -24.19 1.23
CA VAL A 144 -10.88 -24.60 0.34
C VAL A 144 -10.16 -25.84 0.88
N PHE A 145 -9.94 -25.92 2.19
CA PHE A 145 -9.29 -27.07 2.82
C PHE A 145 -10.12 -28.35 2.66
N ALA A 146 -11.45 -28.26 2.85
CA ALA A 146 -12.34 -29.40 2.63
C ALA A 146 -12.25 -29.91 1.18
N ASN A 147 -12.37 -29.03 0.19
CA ASN A 147 -12.23 -29.38 -1.24
C ASN A 147 -10.86 -30.01 -1.56
N TYR A 148 -9.79 -29.42 -1.02
CA TYR A 148 -8.44 -29.90 -1.23
C TYR A 148 -8.20 -31.28 -0.61
N LEU A 149 -8.63 -31.48 0.64
CA LEU A 149 -8.50 -32.75 1.35
C LEU A 149 -9.32 -33.85 0.67
N THR A 150 -10.53 -33.56 0.18
CA THR A 150 -11.30 -34.51 -0.64
C THR A 150 -10.52 -34.93 -1.88
N THR A 151 -9.90 -33.99 -2.58
CA THR A 151 -9.06 -34.29 -3.75
C THR A 151 -7.82 -35.11 -3.39
N CYS A 152 -7.25 -34.92 -2.19
CA CYS A 152 -6.12 -35.70 -1.70
C CYS A 152 -6.50 -37.14 -1.33
N MET A 153 -7.66 -37.34 -0.69
CA MET A 153 -8.17 -38.67 -0.33
C MET A 153 -8.44 -39.57 -1.55
N GLU A 154 -8.61 -38.99 -2.73
CA GLU A 154 -8.71 -39.73 -4.00
C GLU A 154 -7.37 -40.28 -4.51
N VAL A 155 -6.25 -39.74 -4.02
CA VAL A 155 -4.92 -40.09 -4.53
C VAL A 155 -4.11 -40.85 -3.50
N GLN A 156 -4.33 -40.58 -2.21
CA GLN A 156 -3.61 -41.21 -1.13
C GLN A 156 -4.50 -41.31 0.10
N PRO A 157 -4.46 -42.45 0.82
CA PRO A 157 -5.23 -42.60 2.02
C PRO A 157 -4.77 -41.64 3.13
N ILE A 158 -5.74 -41.01 3.81
CA ILE A 158 -5.53 -40.07 4.92
C ILE A 158 -5.83 -40.77 6.25
N ASN A 159 -5.09 -40.44 7.32
CA ASN A 159 -5.32 -41.03 8.64
C ASN A 159 -6.73 -40.68 9.18
N TYR A 160 -7.41 -41.64 9.82
CA TYR A 160 -8.73 -41.46 10.43
C TYR A 160 -8.81 -40.28 11.40
N GLN A 161 -7.74 -40.00 12.14
CA GLN A 161 -7.70 -38.88 13.09
C GLN A 161 -7.71 -37.52 12.38
N LEU A 162 -7.00 -37.38 11.26
CA LEU A 162 -7.03 -36.17 10.44
C LEU A 162 -8.38 -36.02 9.73
N PHE A 163 -8.95 -37.13 9.26
CA PHE A 163 -10.28 -37.15 8.66
C PHE A 163 -11.35 -36.71 9.67
N ARG A 164 -11.31 -37.23 10.90
CA ARG A 164 -12.23 -36.88 11.98
C ARG A 164 -12.11 -35.42 12.39
N SER A 165 -10.89 -34.92 12.62
CA SER A 165 -10.70 -33.53 13.03
C SER A 165 -11.08 -32.50 11.96
N VAL A 166 -11.02 -32.89 10.68
CA VAL A 166 -11.50 -32.03 9.60
C VAL A 166 -13.02 -32.20 9.45
N PHE A 167 -13.50 -33.38 9.06
CA PHE A 167 -14.88 -33.54 8.60
C PHE A 167 -15.93 -33.73 9.71
N LEU A 168 -15.53 -34.07 10.93
CA LEU A 168 -16.44 -34.45 12.02
C LEU A 168 -16.40 -33.50 13.23
N GLU A 169 -15.22 -32.98 13.59
CA GLU A 169 -15.08 -31.95 14.62
C GLU A 169 -15.47 -30.58 14.05
N ASN A 170 -16.62 -30.05 14.46
CA ASN A 170 -17.12 -28.75 14.00
C ASN A 170 -16.39 -27.57 14.66
N ASP A 171 -15.43 -27.81 15.55
CA ASP A 171 -14.82 -26.78 16.38
C ASP A 171 -13.42 -26.41 15.87
N ALA A 172 -13.31 -25.17 15.37
CA ALA A 172 -12.04 -24.49 15.10
C ALA A 172 -11.32 -24.09 16.41
N SER A 173 -11.16 -25.05 17.33
CA SER A 173 -10.50 -24.83 18.61
C SER A 173 -8.97 -24.80 18.45
N LEU A 174 -8.28 -24.13 19.37
CA LEU A 174 -6.82 -24.16 19.45
C LEU A 174 -6.30 -25.59 19.71
N ALA A 175 -7.08 -26.41 20.42
CA ALA A 175 -6.77 -27.80 20.68
C ALA A 175 -6.80 -28.65 19.42
N SER A 176 -7.83 -28.51 18.57
CA SER A 176 -7.92 -29.22 17.28
C SER A 176 -6.81 -28.78 16.33
N THR A 177 -6.48 -27.48 16.30
CA THR A 177 -5.33 -26.95 15.53
C THR A 177 -4.01 -27.55 16.00
N TYR A 178 -3.76 -27.57 17.32
CA TYR A 178 -2.57 -28.19 17.90
C TYR A 178 -2.50 -29.70 17.64
N LEU A 179 -3.62 -30.41 17.75
CA LEU A 179 -3.73 -31.85 17.46
C LEU A 179 -3.43 -32.14 15.99
N ILE A 180 -3.96 -31.34 15.06
CA ILE A 180 -3.66 -31.43 13.62
C ILE A 180 -2.16 -31.24 13.39
N ILE A 181 -1.54 -30.23 14.00
CA ILE A 181 -0.11 -29.94 13.88
C ILE A 181 0.75 -31.07 14.49
N LYS A 182 0.45 -31.53 15.71
CA LYS A 182 1.19 -32.59 16.41
C LYS A 182 1.10 -33.93 15.69
N ASN A 183 -0.10 -34.31 15.24
CA ASN A 183 -0.31 -35.56 14.50
C ASN A 183 0.33 -35.48 13.10
N PHE A 184 0.46 -34.27 12.55
CA PHE A 184 1.14 -34.04 11.29
C PHE A 184 2.66 -34.30 11.36
N PHE A 185 3.34 -33.81 12.40
CA PHE A 185 4.79 -34.01 12.56
C PHE A 185 5.15 -35.43 13.02
N SER A 186 4.27 -36.13 13.73
CA SER A 186 4.57 -37.44 14.32
C SER A 186 4.25 -38.65 13.43
N ARG A 187 3.33 -38.54 12.46
CA ARG A 187 2.81 -39.71 11.71
C ARG A 187 2.76 -39.52 10.18
N GLY A 188 3.57 -38.60 9.65
CA GLY A 188 3.57 -38.13 8.26
C GLY A 188 3.06 -39.10 7.18
N ARG A 189 1.99 -38.72 6.47
CA ARG A 189 1.42 -39.57 5.40
C ARG A 189 0.72 -38.84 4.24
N LEU A 190 0.94 -37.54 4.05
CA LEU A 190 0.56 -36.84 2.81
C LEU A 190 1.79 -36.60 1.94
N ARG A 191 1.74 -36.94 0.65
CA ARG A 191 2.86 -36.79 -0.31
C ARG A 191 3.36 -35.34 -0.48
N SER A 192 2.62 -34.33 -0.02
CA SER A 192 3.00 -32.91 -0.11
C SER A 192 3.13 -32.27 1.27
N VAL A 193 4.33 -32.36 1.83
CA VAL A 193 4.75 -31.66 3.06
C VAL A 193 4.46 -30.15 2.95
N THR A 194 4.68 -29.56 1.77
CA THR A 194 4.45 -28.13 1.49
C THR A 194 2.99 -27.70 1.70
N ALA A 195 2.01 -28.46 1.20
CA ALA A 195 0.60 -28.11 1.36
C ALA A 195 0.17 -28.16 2.83
N MET A 196 0.78 -29.04 3.60
CA MET A 196 0.46 -29.23 5.01
C MET A 196 1.10 -28.18 5.91
N ILE A 197 2.37 -27.81 5.64
CA ILE A 197 2.99 -26.63 6.28
C ILE A 197 2.13 -25.40 6.01
N PHE A 198 1.66 -25.23 4.78
CA PHE A 198 0.78 -24.11 4.44
C PHE A 198 -0.55 -24.13 5.23
N ILE A 199 -1.26 -25.27 5.29
CA ILE A 199 -2.49 -25.39 6.10
C ILE A 199 -2.23 -25.04 7.56
N ALA A 200 -1.14 -25.56 8.16
CA ALA A 200 -0.79 -25.26 9.54
C ALA A 200 -0.48 -23.77 9.76
N SER A 201 0.29 -23.15 8.86
CA SER A 201 0.60 -21.72 8.89
C SER A 201 -0.67 -20.86 8.78
N VAL A 202 -1.64 -21.25 7.94
CA VAL A 202 -2.92 -20.55 7.81
C VAL A 202 -3.76 -20.67 9.07
N LEU A 203 -3.82 -21.85 9.69
CA LEU A 203 -4.55 -22.03 10.95
C LEU A 203 -3.94 -21.18 12.07
N LEU A 204 -2.61 -21.13 12.16
CA LEU A 204 -1.91 -20.27 13.11
C LEU A 204 -2.17 -18.78 12.83
N TYR A 205 -2.14 -18.37 11.56
CA TYR A 205 -2.44 -17.00 11.16
C TYR A 205 -3.87 -16.60 11.51
N ILE A 206 -4.87 -17.44 11.23
CA ILE A 206 -6.27 -17.21 11.61
C ILE A 206 -6.41 -17.08 13.13
N ALA A 207 -5.71 -17.90 13.91
CA ALA A 207 -5.72 -17.81 15.37
C ALA A 207 -5.11 -16.50 15.88
N ALA A 208 -3.99 -16.06 15.28
CA ALA A 208 -3.30 -14.83 15.63
C ALA A 208 -3.94 -13.55 15.04
N PHE A 209 -4.85 -13.69 14.07
CA PHE A 209 -5.37 -12.57 13.29
C PHE A 209 -5.99 -11.44 14.14
N PRO A 210 -6.89 -11.68 15.12
CA PRO A 210 -7.42 -10.61 15.95
C PRO A 210 -6.34 -9.86 16.72
N THR A 211 -5.32 -10.57 17.20
CA THR A 211 -4.19 -9.97 17.93
C THR A 211 -3.34 -9.10 17.00
N ILE A 212 -3.10 -9.55 15.77
CA ILE A 212 -2.35 -8.77 14.77
C ILE A 212 -3.11 -7.50 14.38
N ILE A 213 -4.43 -7.60 14.18
CA ILE A 213 -5.30 -6.46 13.86
C ILE A 213 -5.36 -5.45 15.01
N SER A 214 -5.48 -5.93 16.25
CA SER A 214 -5.50 -5.07 17.43
C SER A 214 -4.14 -4.43 17.72
N ALA A 215 -3.04 -5.13 17.46
CA ALA A 215 -1.71 -4.58 17.66
C ALA A 215 -1.32 -3.52 16.62
N MET A 216 -1.85 -3.62 15.39
CA MET A 216 -1.48 -2.69 14.31
C MET A 216 -2.25 -1.37 14.37
N SER A 217 -3.41 -1.33 15.02
CA SER A 217 -4.19 -0.12 15.23
C SER A 217 -4.07 0.37 16.67
N GLY A 218 -4.32 1.64 16.87
CA GLY A 218 -4.40 2.19 18.22
C GLY A 218 -4.70 3.67 18.20
N TYR A 219 -4.73 4.25 19.39
CA TYR A 219 -4.83 5.69 19.56
C TYR A 219 -3.75 6.20 20.49
N ASP A 220 -3.29 7.41 20.21
CA ASP A 220 -2.32 8.13 21.03
C ASP A 220 -2.81 9.54 21.31
N SER A 221 -2.29 10.17 22.36
CA SER A 221 -2.56 11.57 22.63
C SER A 221 -1.98 12.44 21.52
N GLU A 222 -2.76 13.42 21.08
CA GLU A 222 -2.26 14.46 20.19
C GLU A 222 -1.29 15.35 20.96
N VAL A 223 -0.04 15.37 20.50
CA VAL A 223 0.99 16.22 21.07
C VAL A 223 1.22 17.44 20.18
N ALA A 224 1.51 18.58 20.81
CA ALA A 224 2.08 19.74 20.14
C ALA A 224 3.44 20.07 20.74
N SER A 225 4.23 20.80 19.99
CA SER A 225 5.60 21.14 20.35
C SER A 225 5.65 22.43 21.17
N TYR A 226 6.39 22.39 22.28
CA TYR A 226 6.62 23.54 23.17
C TYR A 226 8.11 23.68 23.45
N VAL A 227 8.57 24.92 23.58
CA VAL A 227 9.94 25.25 23.98
C VAL A 227 9.88 26.10 25.23
N MET A 228 10.74 25.80 26.20
CA MET A 228 10.90 26.63 27.39
C MET A 228 11.71 27.89 27.05
N ASP A 229 11.16 29.07 27.34
CA ASP A 229 11.84 30.35 27.14
C ASP A 229 12.86 30.66 28.26
N SER A 230 13.59 31.77 28.12
CA SER A 230 14.56 32.26 29.11
C SER A 230 13.95 32.50 30.50
N ASN A 231 12.64 32.73 30.58
CA ASN A 231 11.87 32.93 31.81
C ASN A 231 11.22 31.65 32.35
N GLN A 232 11.57 30.48 31.80
CA GLN A 232 11.01 29.17 32.15
C GLN A 232 9.53 28.99 31.81
N ASN A 233 8.97 29.81 30.93
CA ASN A 233 7.60 29.62 30.43
C ASN A 233 7.61 28.63 29.26
N LEU A 234 6.61 27.75 29.23
CA LEU A 234 6.37 26.84 28.12
C LEU A 234 5.60 27.56 27.03
N VAL A 235 6.20 27.63 25.85
CA VAL A 235 5.66 28.39 24.73
C VAL A 235 5.52 27.48 23.52
N PRO A 236 4.38 27.54 22.81
CA PRO A 236 4.23 26.84 21.54
C PRO A 236 5.41 27.11 20.60
N PHE A 237 5.97 26.06 20.00
CA PHE A 237 7.09 26.22 19.08
C PHE A 237 6.67 27.01 17.83
N SER A 238 5.39 26.98 17.46
CA SER A 238 4.79 27.80 16.40
C SER A 238 4.94 29.31 16.61
N ASP A 239 5.17 29.76 17.84
CA ASP A 239 5.38 31.19 18.15
C ASP A 239 6.82 31.64 17.87
N TYR A 240 7.73 30.70 17.59
CA TYR A 240 9.10 31.00 17.19
C TYR A 240 9.17 31.17 15.67
N SER A 241 10.11 31.98 15.21
CA SER A 241 10.40 32.12 13.77
C SER A 241 11.86 31.80 13.50
N ARG A 242 12.17 31.12 12.40
CA ARG A 242 13.58 30.90 12.03
C ARG A 242 14.22 32.21 11.61
N LEU A 243 15.33 32.54 12.26
CA LEU A 243 16.07 33.78 12.07
C LEU A 243 17.07 33.63 10.92
N ALA A 244 16.93 34.48 9.90
CA ALA A 244 17.90 34.54 8.82
C ALA A 244 19.01 35.56 9.11
N MET A 245 18.63 36.79 9.47
CA MET A 245 19.54 37.90 9.76
C MET A 245 18.84 39.03 10.54
N ILE A 246 19.65 39.86 11.20
CA ILE A 246 19.24 41.11 11.85
C ILE A 246 19.99 42.26 11.19
N VAL A 247 19.28 43.30 10.78
CA VAL A 247 19.83 44.51 10.15
C VAL A 247 19.75 45.66 11.15
N HIS A 248 20.87 45.98 11.79
CA HIS A 248 20.90 46.93 12.90
C HIS A 248 20.63 48.37 12.47
N ASP A 249 21.09 48.77 11.28
CA ASP A 249 20.95 50.12 10.73
C ASP A 249 19.95 50.21 9.57
N ALA A 250 18.85 49.44 9.65
CA ALA A 250 17.85 49.37 8.59
C ALA A 250 17.05 50.68 8.39
N GLY A 251 17.14 51.64 9.31
CA GLY A 251 16.67 53.02 9.14
C GLY A 251 17.17 53.68 7.86
N ARG A 252 18.37 53.31 7.39
CA ARG A 252 18.98 53.84 6.16
C ARG A 252 18.25 53.44 4.88
N ILE A 253 17.39 52.43 4.96
CA ILE A 253 16.59 51.92 3.85
C ILE A 253 15.09 52.06 4.13
N GLY A 254 14.70 52.89 5.10
CA GLY A 254 13.31 53.20 5.43
C GLY A 254 12.59 52.10 6.21
N LEU A 255 13.33 51.18 6.85
CA LEU A 255 12.81 50.20 7.80
C LEU A 255 13.11 50.65 9.24
N GLU A 256 12.52 50.01 10.23
CA GLU A 256 12.89 50.22 11.64
C GLU A 256 14.30 49.67 11.90
N ASP A 257 15.11 50.35 12.72
CA ASP A 257 16.40 49.83 13.15
C ASP A 257 16.22 48.47 13.86
N ASP A 258 17.26 47.64 13.84
CA ASP A 258 17.19 46.22 14.29
C ASP A 258 16.11 45.39 13.55
N TYR A 259 15.91 45.64 12.25
CA TYR A 259 14.94 44.91 11.44
C TYR A 259 15.28 43.42 11.36
N VAL A 260 14.33 42.58 11.76
CA VAL A 260 14.48 41.13 11.80
C VAL A 260 13.95 40.50 10.52
N VAL A 261 14.80 39.72 9.86
CA VAL A 261 14.42 38.96 8.66
C VAL A 261 14.26 37.50 9.05
N THR A 262 13.03 37.00 8.97
CA THR A 262 12.68 35.61 9.27
C THR A 262 12.42 34.80 7.99
N MET A 263 12.64 33.48 8.07
CA MET A 263 12.31 32.57 6.98
C MET A 263 10.83 32.17 7.06
N PRO A 264 10.10 32.13 5.93
CA PRO A 264 8.74 31.63 5.95
C PRO A 264 8.76 30.12 6.18
N ASP A 265 8.01 29.68 7.17
CA ASP A 265 7.78 28.26 7.45
C ASP A 265 6.51 27.78 6.75
N PRO A 266 6.58 26.71 5.91
CA PRO A 266 5.44 26.32 5.11
C PRO A 266 4.25 25.79 5.94
N ASP A 267 4.55 25.14 7.06
CA ASP A 267 3.66 24.19 7.75
C ASP A 267 3.32 24.60 9.19
N GLY A 268 3.58 25.86 9.56
CA GLY A 268 3.17 26.45 10.84
C GLY A 268 4.14 26.25 12.01
N GLU A 269 4.98 25.21 12.01
CA GLU A 269 6.07 25.04 12.98
C GLU A 269 7.45 25.37 12.36
N PRO A 270 8.35 26.04 13.10
CA PRO A 270 9.65 26.50 12.58
C PRO A 270 10.73 25.40 12.58
N VAL A 271 10.42 24.24 12.01
CA VAL A 271 11.32 23.07 11.89
C VAL A 271 12.32 23.22 10.73
N PHE A 272 13.32 22.34 10.69
CA PHE A 272 14.16 22.15 9.51
C PHE A 272 13.40 21.38 8.44
N SER A 273 12.86 22.11 7.46
CA SER A 273 12.34 21.50 6.24
C SER A 273 13.38 21.58 5.13
N TYR A 274 13.64 20.45 4.45
CA TYR A 274 14.43 20.45 3.21
C TYR A 274 13.80 21.35 2.12
N TYR A 275 12.48 21.55 2.20
CA TYR A 275 11.69 22.40 1.30
C TYR A 275 11.67 23.87 1.69
N SER A 276 12.18 24.27 2.86
CA SER A 276 12.23 25.68 3.27
C SER A 276 13.35 26.48 2.60
N ARG A 277 13.74 26.10 1.38
CA ARG A 277 14.61 26.95 0.58
C ARG A 277 13.72 27.92 -0.18
N CYS A 278 14.08 29.20 -0.14
CA CYS A 278 13.56 30.18 -1.11
C CYS A 278 14.10 29.87 -2.52
N TYR A 279 13.86 28.68 -3.08
CA TYR A 279 14.25 28.29 -4.44
C TYR A 279 13.35 28.96 -5.47
N ASN A 280 13.94 29.22 -6.64
CA ASN A 280 13.39 30.07 -7.69
C ASN A 280 12.18 29.42 -8.38
N GLY A 281 10.97 29.77 -7.95
CA GLY A 281 9.74 29.68 -8.76
C GLY A 281 9.21 31.10 -9.03
N PRO A 282 8.68 31.39 -10.24
CA PRO A 282 8.18 32.71 -10.62
C PRO A 282 6.83 33.09 -9.97
N GLU A 283 6.20 32.19 -9.21
CA GLU A 283 4.87 32.40 -8.65
C GLU A 283 4.95 32.60 -7.13
N ASN A 284 4.71 33.85 -6.69
CA ASN A 284 4.50 34.31 -5.31
C ASN A 284 5.45 33.76 -4.22
N PRO A 285 6.63 34.37 -4.00
CA PRO A 285 7.40 34.09 -2.79
C PRO A 285 6.57 34.49 -1.57
N LYS A 286 6.36 33.56 -0.61
CA LYS A 286 5.86 33.90 0.74
C LYS A 286 6.67 35.10 1.26
N TYR A 287 6.00 36.10 1.84
CA TYR A 287 6.56 37.43 2.17
C TYR A 287 7.97 37.42 2.80
N GLY A 288 8.27 36.47 3.70
CA GLY A 288 9.61 36.33 4.30
C GLY A 288 10.75 36.01 3.32
N CYS A 289 10.48 35.27 2.24
CA CYS A 289 11.49 34.94 1.22
C CYS A 289 11.88 36.16 0.36
N LYS A 290 11.03 37.18 0.28
CA LYS A 290 11.23 38.39 -0.53
C LYS A 290 12.35 39.24 0.06
N TYR A 291 12.22 39.59 1.35
CA TYR A 291 13.24 40.34 2.09
C TYR A 291 14.56 39.58 2.18
N TYR A 292 14.52 38.29 2.52
CA TYR A 292 15.73 37.45 2.57
C TYR A 292 16.53 37.51 1.26
N ARG A 293 15.87 37.34 0.11
CA ARG A 293 16.54 37.42 -1.21
C ARG A 293 17.13 38.80 -1.47
N SER A 294 16.40 39.87 -1.18
CA SER A 294 16.89 41.24 -1.37
C SER A 294 18.16 41.50 -0.54
N PHE A 295 18.18 41.12 0.74
CA PHE A 295 19.35 41.30 1.59
C PHE A 295 20.53 40.40 1.19
N ILE A 296 20.30 39.12 0.83
CA ILE A 296 21.37 38.25 0.33
C ILE A 296 22.00 38.80 -0.95
N SER A 297 21.18 39.34 -1.87
CA SER A 297 21.68 39.96 -3.10
C SER A 297 22.53 41.21 -2.82
N TYR A 298 22.11 42.05 -1.86
CA TYR A 298 22.86 43.21 -1.39
C TYR A 298 24.21 42.79 -0.77
N ILE A 299 24.19 41.80 0.15
CA ILE A 299 25.39 41.29 0.79
C ILE A 299 26.39 40.83 -0.27
N ARG A 300 25.96 39.98 -1.22
CA ARG A 300 26.82 39.49 -2.31
C ARG A 300 27.40 40.62 -3.17
N GLN A 301 26.59 41.61 -3.53
CA GLN A 301 27.07 42.76 -4.31
C GLN A 301 28.09 43.60 -3.52
N SER A 302 27.81 43.82 -2.23
CA SER A 302 28.68 44.60 -1.36
C SER A 302 30.04 43.92 -1.16
N TYR A 303 30.09 42.59 -1.00
CA TYR A 303 31.34 41.85 -0.87
C TYR A 303 32.20 41.87 -2.14
N ASN A 304 31.57 41.76 -3.32
CA ASN A 304 32.29 41.69 -4.58
C ASN A 304 32.82 43.05 -5.09
N ASN A 305 32.19 44.17 -4.72
CA ASN A 305 32.55 45.51 -5.20
C ASN A 305 32.64 46.51 -4.04
N SER A 306 33.84 46.77 -3.51
CA SER A 306 34.05 47.73 -2.41
C SER A 306 33.89 49.19 -2.81
N ASP A 307 34.08 49.52 -4.09
CA ASP A 307 34.29 50.89 -4.55
C ASP A 307 33.04 51.53 -5.20
N GLN A 308 31.92 50.82 -5.25
CA GLN A 308 30.65 51.28 -5.82
C GLN A 308 29.52 51.24 -4.78
N PRO A 309 28.56 52.19 -4.80
CA PRO A 309 27.41 52.16 -3.91
C PRO A 309 26.59 50.89 -4.17
N SER A 310 26.43 50.07 -3.13
CA SER A 310 25.63 48.85 -3.20
C SER A 310 24.14 49.22 -3.18
N GLN A 311 23.36 48.57 -4.02
CA GLN A 311 21.92 48.82 -4.15
C GLN A 311 21.14 47.66 -3.54
N ILE A 312 20.10 47.98 -2.77
CA ILE A 312 19.11 47.00 -2.31
C ILE A 312 17.75 47.34 -2.90
N SER A 313 17.10 46.37 -3.53
CA SER A 313 15.73 46.53 -4.03
C SER A 313 14.78 45.85 -3.05
N LEU A 314 14.14 46.64 -2.20
CA LEU A 314 13.05 46.19 -1.34
C LEU A 314 11.75 46.31 -2.12
N THR A 315 10.78 45.43 -1.87
CA THR A 315 9.48 45.61 -2.51
C THR A 315 8.53 46.25 -1.52
N ASN A 316 7.82 47.28 -1.96
CA ASN A 316 6.84 47.94 -1.10
C ASN A 316 5.66 47.01 -0.81
N ASP A 317 5.42 46.78 0.47
CA ASP A 317 4.22 46.13 1.01
C ASP A 317 3.33 47.16 1.74
N ASN A 318 3.45 48.45 1.37
CA ASN A 318 2.63 49.52 1.96
C ASN A 318 1.15 49.36 1.60
N ASP A 319 0.35 48.84 2.53
CA ASP A 319 -1.12 48.72 2.43
C ASP A 319 -1.84 50.07 2.20
N ALA A 320 -1.15 51.19 2.42
CA ALA A 320 -1.69 52.53 2.28
C ALA A 320 -1.83 53.03 0.83
N ASN A 321 -1.18 52.38 -0.15
CA ASN A 321 -1.31 52.76 -1.56
C ASN A 321 -1.31 51.54 -2.50
N PRO A 322 -2.48 51.12 -3.03
CA PRO A 322 -2.60 49.93 -3.87
C PRO A 322 -1.83 50.01 -5.20
N ASP A 323 -1.44 51.21 -5.67
CA ASP A 323 -0.65 51.38 -6.90
C ASP A 323 0.86 51.13 -6.74
N LEU A 324 1.34 50.96 -5.50
CA LEU A 324 2.75 50.73 -5.14
C LEU A 324 3.01 49.31 -4.62
N ILE A 325 1.95 48.53 -4.34
CA ILE A 325 2.07 47.13 -3.93
C ILE A 325 2.82 46.37 -5.03
N ASN A 326 3.85 45.63 -4.65
CA ASN A 326 4.73 44.86 -5.54
C ASN A 326 5.66 45.65 -6.47
N LYS A 327 5.79 46.98 -6.34
CA LYS A 327 6.85 47.72 -7.04
C LYS A 327 8.16 47.70 -6.21
N PRO A 328 9.30 47.28 -6.80
CA PRO A 328 10.58 47.34 -6.12
C PRO A 328 11.03 48.80 -5.96
N VAL A 329 11.32 49.21 -4.73
CA VAL A 329 12.02 50.44 -4.39
C VAL A 329 13.49 50.12 -4.20
N THR A 330 14.33 50.74 -5.03
CA THR A 330 15.78 50.59 -4.96
C THR A 330 16.38 51.67 -4.08
N HIS A 331 17.07 51.27 -3.02
CA HIS A 331 17.83 52.14 -2.15
C HIS A 331 19.32 52.02 -2.51
N ALA A 332 19.96 53.16 -2.81
CA ALA A 332 21.41 53.23 -3.00
C ALA A 332 22.09 53.50 -1.66
N ILE A 333 22.97 52.59 -1.23
CA ILE A 333 23.63 52.65 0.07
C ILE A 333 25.09 53.05 -0.14
N GLY A 334 25.42 54.28 0.27
CA GLY A 334 26.80 54.78 0.34
C GLY A 334 27.58 54.16 1.51
N PRO A 335 28.91 54.28 1.55
CA PRO A 335 29.72 53.79 2.67
C PRO A 335 29.37 54.53 3.98
N PRO A 336 29.39 53.86 5.15
CA PRO A 336 29.70 52.44 5.38
C PRO A 336 28.58 51.50 4.94
N ARG A 337 28.88 50.20 4.72
CA ARG A 337 27.86 49.18 4.39
C ARG A 337 26.85 49.03 5.53
N LEU A 338 25.70 48.39 5.26
CA LEU A 338 24.74 48.04 6.31
C LEU A 338 25.40 47.15 7.36
N ASN A 339 25.07 47.39 8.63
CA ASN A 339 25.47 46.60 9.78
C ASN A 339 24.52 45.41 9.94
N ILE A 340 24.91 44.27 9.36
CA ILE A 340 24.07 43.07 9.31
C ILE A 340 24.74 41.93 10.10
N THR A 341 24.02 41.38 11.07
CA THR A 341 24.37 40.12 11.71
C THR A 341 23.62 39.00 11.01
N CYS A 342 24.35 38.16 10.26
CA CYS A 342 23.72 37.07 9.51
C CYS A 342 23.92 35.70 10.16
N TYR A 343 22.81 34.99 10.31
CA TYR A 343 22.73 33.68 10.95
C TYR A 343 22.60 32.54 9.92
N MET A 344 22.10 32.82 8.71
CA MET A 344 21.93 31.84 7.63
C MET A 344 22.70 32.18 6.33
N CYS A 345 23.66 33.10 6.35
CA CYS A 345 24.47 33.47 5.18
C CYS A 345 25.73 32.60 5.09
N ALA A 346 25.64 31.44 4.44
CA ALA A 346 26.84 30.69 4.06
C ALA A 346 26.71 30.21 2.61
N ASN A 347 27.67 30.61 1.78
CA ASN A 347 27.80 30.19 0.38
C ASN A 347 28.49 28.81 0.37
N PRO A 348 27.92 27.75 -0.23
CA PRO A 348 28.51 26.40 -0.26
C PRO A 348 29.83 26.27 -1.04
N GLU A 349 30.24 27.29 -1.81
CA GLU A 349 31.34 27.17 -2.77
C GLU A 349 32.73 27.52 -2.20
N ASP A 350 32.83 28.10 -0.99
CA ASP A 350 34.10 28.59 -0.43
C ASP A 350 34.67 27.77 0.76
N ILE A 351 34.06 26.63 1.12
CA ILE A 351 34.53 25.79 2.25
C ILE A 351 34.76 24.34 1.78
N PRO A 352 36.02 23.89 1.63
CA PRO A 352 36.34 22.53 1.22
C PRO A 352 36.27 21.56 2.42
N ASP A 353 35.12 21.47 3.09
CA ASP A 353 34.64 20.29 3.83
C ASP A 353 33.24 20.58 4.41
N PRO A 354 32.13 20.04 3.85
CA PRO A 354 30.81 20.23 4.43
C PRO A 354 30.61 19.25 5.59
N GLY A 355 31.15 19.60 6.76
CA GLY A 355 30.70 19.04 8.04
C GLY A 355 29.25 19.44 8.35
N PRO A 356 28.53 18.73 9.24
CA PRO A 356 27.08 18.84 9.34
C PRO A 356 26.65 20.15 10.02
N ILE A 357 25.67 20.79 9.37
CA ILE A 357 24.65 21.71 9.91
C ILE A 357 25.06 23.19 10.01
N TYR A 358 24.46 24.00 9.13
CA TYR A 358 24.31 25.44 9.28
C TYR A 358 23.72 25.73 10.67
N ALA A 359 24.46 26.44 11.53
CA ALA A 359 23.95 26.92 12.81
C ALA A 359 22.66 27.69 12.55
N SER A 360 21.55 27.14 13.03
CA SER A 360 20.24 27.75 12.83
C SER A 360 19.77 28.35 14.13
N TYR A 361 19.11 29.47 14.00
CA TYR A 361 18.71 30.31 15.10
C TYR A 361 17.22 30.59 14.98
N TRP A 362 16.57 30.76 16.12
CA TRP A 362 15.17 31.14 16.24
C TRP A 362 15.06 32.49 16.90
N TRP A 363 14.06 33.25 16.49
CA TRP A 363 13.76 34.56 17.01
C TRP A 363 12.40 34.53 17.72
N ARG A 364 12.36 35.08 18.93
CA ARG A 364 11.13 35.33 19.66
C ARG A 364 11.33 36.40 20.73
N ALA A 365 10.36 37.31 20.88
CA ALA A 365 10.31 38.31 21.95
C ALA A 365 11.63 39.09 22.15
N ASN A 366 12.26 39.53 21.04
CA ASN A 366 13.53 40.25 21.03
C ASN A 366 14.76 39.45 21.48
N GLU A 367 14.67 38.12 21.52
CA GLU A 367 15.75 37.22 21.88
C GLU A 367 16.07 36.24 20.74
N VAL A 368 17.35 35.91 20.62
CA VAL A 368 17.88 34.92 19.68
C VAL A 368 18.16 33.62 20.43
N TYR A 369 17.60 32.52 19.93
CA TYR A 369 17.77 31.18 20.47
C TYR A 369 18.61 30.35 19.50
N ASP A 370 19.65 29.69 19.99
CA ASP A 370 20.43 28.76 19.19
C ASP A 370 19.77 27.36 19.10
N ASN A 371 20.26 26.52 18.20
CA ASN A 371 19.74 25.16 18.00
C ASN A 371 19.83 24.29 19.26
N THR A 372 20.88 24.46 20.07
CA THR A 372 21.04 23.72 21.33
C THR A 372 19.98 24.12 22.34
N ALA A 373 19.70 25.41 22.49
CA ALA A 373 18.68 25.92 23.38
C ALA A 373 17.29 25.44 22.98
N ILE A 374 16.95 25.43 21.69
CA ILE A 374 15.65 24.90 21.23
C ILE A 374 15.55 23.39 21.44
N ARG A 375 16.60 22.63 21.14
CA ARG A 375 16.60 21.16 21.29
C ARG A 375 16.56 20.70 22.74
N ASP A 376 17.33 21.33 23.62
CA ASP A 376 17.44 20.93 25.02
C ASP A 376 16.21 21.34 25.83
N ASN A 377 15.56 22.43 25.44
CA ASN A 377 14.36 22.96 26.10
C ASN A 377 13.05 22.58 25.41
N GLY A 378 13.11 21.98 24.23
CA GLY A 378 11.96 21.55 23.45
C GLY A 378 11.35 20.26 23.98
N LYS A 379 10.02 20.24 24.13
CA LYS A 379 9.26 19.09 24.63
C LYS A 379 7.91 18.99 23.93
N CYS A 380 7.45 17.77 23.72
CA CYS A 380 6.12 17.49 23.22
C CYS A 380 5.12 17.41 24.39
N GLN A 381 4.00 18.14 24.30
CA GLN A 381 2.96 18.16 25.31
C GLN A 381 1.60 17.78 24.74
N ASN A 382 0.84 17.03 25.52
CA ASN A 382 -0.50 16.57 25.17
C ASN A 382 -1.50 17.75 25.13
N GLN A 383 -2.24 17.87 24.03
CA GLN A 383 -3.27 18.88 23.80
C GLN A 383 -4.63 18.55 24.44
N GLY A 384 -4.79 17.36 25.01
CA GLY A 384 -6.05 16.85 25.53
C GLY A 384 -6.97 16.23 24.47
N THR A 385 -6.53 16.21 23.21
CA THR A 385 -7.14 15.49 22.09
C THR A 385 -6.34 14.22 21.78
N TYR A 386 -6.93 13.32 20.98
CA TYR A 386 -6.38 12.03 20.62
C TYR A 386 -6.39 11.85 19.11
N LYS A 387 -5.45 11.05 18.60
CA LYS A 387 -5.40 10.59 17.22
C LYS A 387 -5.58 9.09 17.20
N TRP A 388 -6.36 8.58 16.25
CA TRP A 388 -6.48 7.14 16.01
C TRP A 388 -5.80 6.80 14.69
N GLY A 389 -5.15 5.64 14.62
CA GLY A 389 -4.35 5.30 13.47
C GLY A 389 -3.73 3.92 13.51
N PHE A 390 -2.70 3.75 12.68
CA PHE A 390 -1.98 2.51 12.47
C PHE A 390 -0.47 2.67 12.67
N SER A 391 0.15 1.61 13.17
CA SER A 391 1.58 1.38 13.00
C SER A 391 1.87 0.96 11.57
N LEU A 392 2.67 1.77 10.87
CA LEU A 392 3.03 1.55 9.46
C LEU A 392 3.71 0.19 9.25
N ILE A 393 4.62 -0.19 10.15
CA ILE A 393 5.36 -1.46 10.06
C ILE A 393 4.41 -2.64 10.28
N GLN A 394 3.55 -2.58 11.30
CA GLN A 394 2.61 -3.67 11.57
C GLN A 394 1.55 -3.80 10.49
N LEU A 395 1.04 -2.67 9.98
CA LEU A 395 0.13 -2.65 8.84
C LEU A 395 0.77 -3.30 7.61
N ALA A 396 2.03 -2.97 7.29
CA ALA A 396 2.77 -3.59 6.19
C ALA A 396 2.87 -5.11 6.36
N ILE A 397 3.26 -5.58 7.55
CA ILE A 397 3.36 -7.01 7.86
C ILE A 397 1.99 -7.69 7.73
N GLY A 398 0.93 -7.08 8.28
CA GLY A 398 -0.43 -7.60 8.23
C GLY A 398 -0.95 -7.76 6.80
N VAL A 399 -0.73 -6.76 5.95
CA VAL A 399 -1.13 -6.79 4.53
C VAL A 399 -0.32 -7.84 3.76
N VAL A 400 0.99 -7.97 4.01
CA VAL A 400 1.83 -9.01 3.38
C VAL A 400 1.36 -10.41 3.78
N MET A 401 1.05 -10.65 5.06
CA MET A 401 0.51 -11.93 5.51
C MET A 401 -0.84 -12.24 4.85
N LEU A 402 -1.72 -11.25 4.72
CA LEU A 402 -3.02 -11.39 4.06
C LEU A 402 -2.88 -11.68 2.55
N LEU A 403 -1.87 -11.10 1.90
CA LEU A 403 -1.52 -11.38 0.51
C LEU A 403 -1.00 -12.81 0.33
N LEU A 404 -0.09 -13.26 1.20
CA LEU A 404 0.41 -14.64 1.20
C LEU A 404 -0.73 -15.65 1.44
N TRP A 405 -1.64 -15.35 2.37
CA TRP A 405 -2.85 -16.13 2.59
C TRP A 405 -3.69 -16.19 1.30
N THR A 406 -4.00 -15.03 0.69
CA THR A 406 -4.82 -14.95 -0.53
C THR A 406 -4.23 -15.79 -1.66
N ILE A 407 -2.92 -15.64 -1.93
CA ILE A 407 -2.22 -16.39 -2.99
C ILE A 407 -2.27 -17.90 -2.71
N GLY A 408 -1.95 -18.30 -1.48
CA GLY A 408 -1.92 -19.72 -1.12
C GLY A 408 -3.30 -20.37 -1.14
N MET A 409 -4.33 -19.67 -0.66
CA MET A 409 -5.72 -20.13 -0.72
C MET A 409 -6.19 -20.27 -2.17
N PHE A 410 -5.88 -19.30 -3.02
CA PHE A 410 -6.20 -19.36 -4.44
C PHE A 410 -5.49 -20.51 -5.15
N ALA A 411 -4.20 -20.72 -4.87
CA ALA A 411 -3.42 -21.81 -5.45
C ALA A 411 -3.98 -23.19 -5.05
N MET A 412 -4.33 -23.38 -3.77
CA MET A 412 -4.96 -24.61 -3.29
C MET A 412 -6.34 -24.83 -3.91
N TRP A 413 -7.18 -23.79 -3.94
CA TRP A 413 -8.51 -23.84 -4.54
C TRP A 413 -8.43 -24.20 -6.03
N LEU A 414 -7.56 -23.52 -6.78
CA LEU A 414 -7.37 -23.77 -8.21
C LEU A 414 -6.90 -25.20 -8.46
N ARG A 415 -5.96 -25.70 -7.65
CA ARG A 415 -5.48 -27.07 -7.72
C ARG A 415 -6.61 -28.08 -7.52
N ALA A 416 -7.38 -27.91 -6.45
CA ALA A 416 -8.49 -28.80 -6.12
C ALA A 416 -9.56 -28.74 -7.21
N HIS A 417 -9.95 -27.55 -7.64
CA HIS A 417 -11.00 -27.34 -8.63
C HIS A 417 -10.65 -27.94 -10.00
N LEU A 418 -9.45 -27.71 -10.51
CA LEU A 418 -9.02 -28.28 -11.80
C LEU A 418 -8.89 -29.80 -11.73
N THR A 419 -8.41 -30.34 -10.60
CA THR A 419 -8.31 -31.79 -10.41
C THR A 419 -9.70 -32.44 -10.36
N MET A 420 -10.65 -31.84 -9.64
CA MET A 420 -12.03 -32.32 -9.61
C MET A 420 -12.72 -32.24 -10.99
N LYS A 421 -12.46 -31.18 -11.76
CA LYS A 421 -13.02 -30.99 -13.11
C LYS A 421 -12.50 -32.03 -14.11
N ILE A 422 -11.22 -32.37 -14.05
CA ILE A 422 -10.63 -33.41 -14.91
C ILE A 422 -11.22 -34.79 -14.61
N ARG A 423 -11.70 -35.00 -13.37
CA ARG A 423 -12.20 -36.28 -12.87
C ARG A 423 -13.73 -36.40 -12.90
N ASP A 424 -14.43 -35.47 -13.54
CA ASP A 424 -15.90 -35.45 -13.71
C ASP A 424 -16.71 -35.57 -12.39
N ARG A 425 -16.11 -35.19 -11.25
CA ARG A 425 -16.72 -35.32 -9.91
C ARG A 425 -17.46 -34.06 -9.45
N GLN A 426 -17.64 -33.09 -10.35
CA GLN A 426 -18.35 -31.85 -10.02
C GLN A 426 -19.81 -32.12 -9.59
N THR A 427 -20.37 -33.26 -10.01
CA THR A 427 -21.76 -33.68 -9.79
C THR A 427 -21.99 -34.35 -8.43
N SER A 428 -20.98 -34.96 -7.78
CA SER A 428 -21.18 -35.73 -6.54
C SER A 428 -20.85 -34.98 -5.24
N GLY A 429 -20.30 -33.78 -5.34
CA GLY A 429 -19.99 -32.90 -4.19
C GLY A 429 -18.91 -33.42 -3.24
N VAL A 430 -18.36 -32.53 -2.42
CA VAL A 430 -17.56 -32.91 -1.23
C VAL A 430 -18.45 -33.70 -0.28
N ALA A 431 -17.94 -34.79 0.31
CA ALA A 431 -18.67 -35.54 1.32
C ALA A 431 -19.08 -34.61 2.48
N GLY A 432 -20.37 -34.32 2.59
CA GLY A 432 -20.92 -33.59 3.73
C GLY A 432 -20.77 -34.40 5.02
N LYS A 433 -20.94 -33.77 6.19
CA LYS A 433 -20.72 -34.38 7.52
C LYS A 433 -21.28 -35.81 7.63
N ASN A 434 -22.55 -36.01 7.28
CA ASN A 434 -23.21 -37.32 7.41
C ASN A 434 -22.64 -38.37 6.45
N ARG A 435 -22.30 -37.97 5.22
CA ARG A 435 -21.67 -38.86 4.25
C ARG A 435 -20.25 -39.23 4.67
N ALA A 436 -19.50 -38.28 5.22
CA ALA A 436 -18.17 -38.51 5.77
C ALA A 436 -18.19 -39.49 6.95
N VAL A 437 -19.22 -39.43 7.83
CA VAL A 437 -19.40 -40.43 8.90
C VAL A 437 -19.58 -41.84 8.33
N LEU A 438 -20.46 -41.99 7.34
CA LEU A 438 -20.76 -43.30 6.73
C LEU A 438 -19.51 -43.86 6.02
N GLU A 439 -18.80 -43.04 5.27
CA GLU A 439 -17.58 -43.43 4.55
C GLU A 439 -16.44 -43.80 5.52
N LEU A 440 -16.34 -43.11 6.66
CA LEU A 440 -15.38 -43.47 7.72
C LEU A 440 -15.74 -44.79 8.38
N ALA A 441 -17.02 -44.98 8.73
CA ALA A 441 -17.49 -46.21 9.36
C ALA A 441 -17.27 -47.43 8.45
N GLU A 442 -17.57 -47.32 7.16
CA GLU A 442 -17.35 -48.37 6.17
C GLU A 442 -15.85 -48.71 6.04
N SER A 443 -14.99 -47.67 5.99
CA SER A 443 -13.54 -47.87 5.90
C SER A 443 -12.98 -48.55 7.15
N MET A 444 -13.44 -48.15 8.33
CA MET A 444 -13.03 -48.75 9.61
C MET A 444 -13.48 -50.20 9.73
N GLN A 445 -14.72 -50.52 9.33
CA GLN A 445 -15.23 -51.89 9.30
C GLN A 445 -14.39 -52.77 8.37
N LYS A 446 -14.01 -52.23 7.20
CA LYS A 446 -13.17 -52.92 6.23
C LYS A 446 -11.75 -53.20 6.71
N GLU A 447 -11.07 -52.21 7.29
CA GLU A 447 -9.70 -52.38 7.79
C GLU A 447 -9.61 -53.25 9.04
N LEU A 448 -10.62 -53.24 9.90
CA LEU A 448 -10.66 -54.01 11.15
C LEU A 448 -11.37 -55.37 11.01
N GLY A 449 -11.88 -55.71 9.82
CA GLY A 449 -12.59 -56.97 9.58
C GLY A 449 -13.86 -57.13 10.42
N LEU A 450 -14.56 -56.04 10.73
CA LEU A 450 -15.70 -56.02 11.65
C LEU A 450 -17.05 -56.28 10.98
N TYR A 451 -17.08 -56.80 9.75
CA TYR A 451 -18.33 -57.05 9.03
C TYR A 451 -19.29 -57.99 9.76
N ASP A 452 -18.74 -58.91 10.57
CA ASP A 452 -19.50 -59.93 11.31
C ASP A 452 -19.70 -59.58 12.81
N ILE A 453 -19.22 -58.42 13.28
CA ILE A 453 -19.26 -58.03 14.69
C ILE A 453 -20.13 -56.78 14.86
N GLU A 454 -21.13 -56.86 15.72
CA GLU A 454 -22.01 -55.73 15.99
C GLU A 454 -21.24 -54.61 16.71
N PRO A 455 -21.25 -53.35 16.21
CA PRO A 455 -20.42 -52.28 16.75
C PRO A 455 -20.63 -51.96 18.24
N HIS A 456 -21.82 -52.26 18.78
CA HIS A 456 -22.18 -51.98 20.16
C HIS A 456 -21.61 -52.99 21.17
N THR A 457 -21.01 -54.09 20.71
CA THR A 457 -20.40 -55.10 21.58
C THR A 457 -18.94 -54.79 21.91
N LEU A 458 -18.33 -53.82 21.23
CA LEU A 458 -16.94 -53.41 21.41
C LEU A 458 -16.84 -52.18 22.32
N ARG A 459 -15.96 -52.21 23.31
CA ARG A 459 -15.66 -51.03 24.14
C ARG A 459 -14.75 -50.05 23.38
N GLU A 460 -14.92 -48.75 23.62
CA GLU A 460 -14.13 -47.70 22.97
C GLU A 460 -12.61 -47.90 23.16
N SER A 461 -12.18 -48.35 24.34
CA SER A 461 -10.77 -48.64 24.63
C SER A 461 -10.21 -49.81 23.80
N GLU A 462 -11.01 -50.84 23.56
CA GLU A 462 -10.63 -51.97 22.68
C GLU A 462 -10.59 -51.52 21.22
N LEU A 463 -11.52 -50.65 20.81
CA LEU A 463 -11.55 -50.08 19.47
C LEU A 463 -10.30 -49.22 19.20
N GLU A 464 -9.93 -48.32 20.12
CA GLU A 464 -8.73 -47.50 20.02
C GLU A 464 -7.45 -48.35 19.96
N GLU A 465 -7.39 -49.41 20.77
CA GLU A 465 -6.23 -50.31 20.80
C GLU A 465 -6.09 -51.08 19.47
N ARG A 466 -7.20 -51.58 18.91
CA ARG A 466 -7.20 -52.25 17.60
C ARG A 466 -6.85 -51.29 16.47
N ILE A 467 -7.39 -50.07 16.44
CA ILE A 467 -7.01 -49.04 15.46
C ILE A 467 -5.50 -48.75 15.53
N LYS A 468 -4.93 -48.71 16.74
CA LYS A 468 -3.50 -48.44 16.93
C LYS A 468 -2.62 -49.62 16.55
N LYS A 469 -3.00 -50.86 16.91
CA LYS A 469 -2.20 -52.08 16.71
C LYS A 469 -2.39 -52.70 15.32
N GLU A 470 -3.63 -52.87 14.89
CA GLU A 470 -4.01 -53.59 13.67
C GLU A 470 -4.00 -52.65 12.47
N ALA A 471 -4.63 -51.48 12.58
CA ALA A 471 -4.70 -50.51 11.48
C ALA A 471 -3.52 -49.52 11.43
N ARG A 472 -2.58 -49.57 12.39
CA ARG A 472 -1.46 -48.60 12.55
C ARG A 472 -1.92 -47.12 12.48
N GLY A 473 -3.08 -46.83 13.06
CA GLY A 473 -3.74 -45.52 13.03
C GLY A 473 -4.80 -45.36 11.92
N GLY A 474 -4.97 -46.35 11.05
CA GLY A 474 -6.02 -46.43 10.03
C GLY A 474 -5.90 -45.43 8.89
N ALA A 475 -6.46 -45.75 7.72
CA ALA A 475 -6.39 -44.85 6.58
C ALA A 475 -7.63 -44.91 5.67
N ILE A 476 -8.16 -43.75 5.28
CA ILE A 476 -9.31 -43.63 4.38
C ILE A 476 -8.87 -43.11 3.00
N ALA A 477 -9.21 -43.83 1.94
CA ALA A 477 -9.07 -43.40 0.56
C ALA A 477 -10.39 -43.65 -0.19
N TYR A 478 -10.70 -42.80 -1.17
CA TYR A 478 -11.78 -43.09 -2.10
C TYR A 478 -11.33 -44.16 -3.10
N ALA A 479 -12.17 -45.18 -3.32
CA ALA A 479 -11.91 -46.21 -4.31
C ALA A 479 -11.93 -45.61 -5.73
N TYR A 480 -10.88 -45.89 -6.51
CA TYR A 480 -10.82 -45.61 -7.95
C TYR A 480 -10.47 -46.90 -8.70
N PRO A 481 -11.00 -47.13 -9.91
CA PRO A 481 -10.48 -48.16 -10.82
C PRO A 481 -8.99 -47.91 -11.11
N ASP A 482 -8.23 -48.99 -11.29
CA ASP A 482 -6.75 -49.12 -11.27
C ASP A 482 -5.92 -48.18 -12.19
N GLU A 483 -6.54 -47.29 -12.95
CA GLU A 483 -5.82 -46.32 -13.79
C GLU A 483 -5.36 -45.09 -13.00
N GLN A 484 -4.05 -44.83 -12.98
CA GLN A 484 -3.49 -43.63 -12.35
C GLN A 484 -4.09 -42.37 -12.99
N PRO A 485 -4.87 -41.56 -12.26
CA PRO A 485 -5.59 -40.46 -12.87
C PRO A 485 -4.62 -39.37 -13.34
N PRO A 486 -4.88 -38.74 -14.50
CA PRO A 486 -4.03 -37.68 -15.04
C PRO A 486 -3.89 -36.54 -14.04
N LYS A 487 -2.64 -36.20 -13.69
CA LYS A 487 -2.33 -35.07 -12.80
C LYS A 487 -2.24 -33.78 -13.60
N TYR A 488 -3.05 -32.79 -13.26
CA TYR A 488 -2.88 -31.45 -13.81
C TYR A 488 -1.57 -30.82 -13.30
N ASN A 489 -0.70 -30.42 -14.21
CA ASN A 489 0.49 -29.64 -13.86
C ASN A 489 0.13 -28.15 -13.87
N LEU A 490 -0.12 -27.59 -12.68
CA LEU A 490 -0.39 -26.17 -12.47
C LEU A 490 0.60 -25.26 -13.18
N MET A 491 1.90 -25.58 -13.13
CA MET A 491 2.95 -24.75 -13.72
C MET A 491 2.81 -24.66 -15.24
N LYS A 492 2.44 -25.77 -15.91
CA LYS A 492 2.21 -25.78 -17.37
C LYS A 492 0.97 -24.96 -17.74
N GLY A 493 -0.10 -25.09 -16.96
CA GLY A 493 -1.33 -24.31 -17.14
C GLY A 493 -1.12 -22.81 -16.94
N LEU A 494 -0.50 -22.45 -15.83
CA LEU A 494 -0.18 -21.06 -15.48
C LEU A 494 0.76 -20.43 -16.51
N LYS A 495 1.77 -21.18 -16.98
CA LYS A 495 2.67 -20.72 -18.04
C LYS A 495 1.95 -20.50 -19.36
N GLY A 496 0.99 -21.36 -19.71
CA GLY A 496 0.14 -21.18 -20.89
C GLY A 496 -0.77 -19.96 -20.79
N TRP A 497 -1.40 -19.77 -19.63
CA TRP A 497 -2.23 -18.60 -19.34
C TRP A 497 -1.42 -17.30 -19.33
N TYR A 498 -0.30 -17.25 -18.61
CA TYR A 498 0.58 -16.10 -18.56
C TYR A 498 1.08 -15.71 -19.95
N ARG A 499 1.45 -16.68 -20.79
CA ARG A 499 1.88 -16.39 -22.17
C ARG A 499 0.78 -15.73 -23.01
N ARG A 500 -0.49 -16.06 -22.74
CA ARG A 500 -1.67 -15.47 -23.37
C ARG A 500 -1.97 -14.07 -22.82
N GLU A 501 -1.85 -13.87 -21.51
CA GLU A 501 -2.31 -12.67 -20.81
C GLU A 501 -1.19 -11.68 -20.43
N LYS A 502 0.08 -11.97 -20.70
CA LYS A 502 1.24 -11.15 -20.28
C LYS A 502 1.13 -9.65 -20.59
N TRP A 503 0.52 -9.29 -21.72
CA TRP A 503 0.35 -7.88 -22.11
C TRP A 503 -0.72 -7.18 -21.27
N TRP A 504 -1.80 -7.88 -20.93
CA TRP A 504 -2.83 -7.38 -20.02
C TRP A 504 -2.32 -7.28 -18.59
N ILE A 505 -1.57 -8.28 -18.12
CA ILE A 505 -0.91 -8.25 -16.81
C ILE A 505 0.07 -7.07 -16.72
N GLY A 506 0.86 -6.84 -17.79
CA GLY A 506 1.75 -5.68 -17.87
C GLY A 506 0.99 -4.36 -17.80
N ALA A 507 -0.11 -4.22 -18.53
CA ALA A 507 -0.95 -3.02 -18.50
C ALA A 507 -1.55 -2.77 -17.10
N VAL A 508 -2.09 -3.81 -16.45
CA VAL A 508 -2.60 -3.73 -15.08
C VAL A 508 -1.49 -3.31 -14.12
N PHE A 509 -0.30 -3.91 -14.22
CA PHE A 509 0.83 -3.56 -13.37
C PHE A 509 1.23 -2.08 -13.51
N VAL A 510 1.32 -1.57 -14.75
CA VAL A 510 1.63 -0.15 -15.00
C VAL A 510 0.57 0.75 -14.38
N VAL A 511 -0.71 0.47 -14.59
CA VAL A 511 -1.80 1.29 -14.02
C VAL A 511 -1.82 1.22 -12.49
N VAL A 512 -1.48 0.08 -11.88
CA VAL A 512 -1.37 -0.04 -10.42
C VAL A 512 -0.23 0.80 -9.85
N VAL A 513 0.92 0.79 -10.52
CA VAL A 513 2.06 1.64 -10.14
C VAL A 513 1.69 3.12 -10.27
N LEU A 514 1.02 3.51 -11.36
CA LEU A 514 0.52 4.86 -11.55
C LEU A 514 -0.51 5.25 -10.47
N LEU A 515 -1.50 4.39 -10.19
CA LEU A 515 -2.50 4.63 -9.14
C LEU A 515 -1.85 4.79 -7.76
N SER A 516 -0.79 4.06 -7.48
CA SER A 516 -0.08 4.11 -6.19
C SER A 516 0.84 5.33 -6.04
N THR A 517 1.16 6.04 -7.13
CA THR A 517 2.14 7.14 -7.14
C THR A 517 1.55 8.49 -7.57
N MET A 518 0.53 8.50 -8.43
CA MET A 518 -0.05 9.73 -9.01
C MET A 518 -0.81 10.59 -8.00
N TRP A 519 -1.23 10.04 -6.86
CA TRP A 519 -1.82 10.83 -5.77
C TRP A 519 -0.85 11.89 -5.23
N MET A 520 0.46 11.66 -5.35
CA MET A 520 1.50 12.60 -4.92
C MET A 520 1.70 13.76 -5.89
N VAL A 521 1.21 13.64 -7.13
CA VAL A 521 1.43 14.64 -8.19
C VAL A 521 0.19 15.51 -8.38
N ASN A 522 -0.98 14.89 -8.52
CA ASN A 522 -2.22 15.61 -8.86
C ASN A 522 -3.46 14.74 -8.53
N GLY A 523 -4.33 15.24 -7.65
CA GLY A 523 -5.55 14.55 -7.22
C GLY A 523 -6.46 14.12 -8.38
N PRO A 524 -6.88 15.02 -9.28
CA PRO A 524 -7.63 14.67 -10.50
C PRO A 524 -7.01 13.54 -11.34
N LEU A 525 -5.69 13.52 -11.53
CA LEU A 525 -5.02 12.45 -12.28
C LEU A 525 -5.11 11.10 -11.55
N TRP A 526 -5.12 11.10 -10.22
CA TRP A 526 -5.31 9.89 -9.44
C TRP A 526 -6.71 9.28 -9.64
N TYR A 527 -7.76 10.10 -9.65
CA TYR A 527 -9.13 9.64 -9.93
C TYR A 527 -9.25 9.03 -11.32
N TRP A 528 -8.62 9.65 -12.33
CA TRP A 528 -8.58 9.08 -13.68
C TRP A 528 -7.84 7.72 -13.72
N CYS A 529 -6.70 7.61 -13.03
CA CYS A 529 -6.00 6.32 -12.92
C CYS A 529 -6.86 5.22 -12.28
N LEU A 530 -7.76 5.57 -11.34
CA LEU A 530 -8.69 4.63 -10.71
C LEU A 530 -9.72 4.11 -11.71
N GLY A 531 -10.26 4.97 -12.57
CA GLY A 531 -11.21 4.56 -13.61
C GLY A 531 -10.57 3.67 -14.67
N GLU A 532 -9.36 4.00 -15.12
CA GLU A 532 -8.60 3.15 -16.06
C GLU A 532 -8.28 1.77 -15.47
N PHE A 533 -7.99 1.73 -14.16
CA PHE A 533 -7.77 0.47 -13.44
C PHE A 533 -9.02 -0.41 -13.46
N LEU A 534 -10.19 0.16 -13.15
CA LEU A 534 -11.46 -0.56 -13.21
C LEU A 534 -11.78 -1.01 -14.64
N ALA A 535 -11.57 -0.14 -15.64
CA ALA A 535 -11.79 -0.44 -17.04
C ALA A 535 -11.00 -1.67 -17.51
N LEU A 536 -9.72 -1.77 -17.13
CA LEU A 536 -8.87 -2.92 -17.44
C LEU A 536 -9.37 -4.22 -16.78
N ILE A 537 -9.81 -4.16 -15.53
CA ILE A 537 -10.37 -5.33 -14.83
C ILE A 537 -11.66 -5.80 -15.52
N PHE A 538 -12.58 -4.88 -15.79
CA PHE A 538 -13.85 -5.20 -16.46
C PHE A 538 -13.60 -5.79 -17.85
N GLY A 539 -12.68 -5.21 -18.62
CA GLY A 539 -12.23 -5.74 -19.90
C GLY A 539 -11.75 -7.18 -19.78
N MET A 540 -10.87 -7.48 -18.81
CA MET A 540 -10.38 -8.83 -18.58
C MET A 540 -11.44 -9.83 -18.10
N CYS A 541 -12.40 -9.39 -17.29
CA CYS A 541 -13.47 -10.24 -16.75
C CYS A 541 -14.49 -10.64 -17.83
N ILE A 542 -14.83 -9.72 -18.75
CA ILE A 542 -15.98 -9.86 -19.66
C ILE A 542 -15.54 -10.19 -21.09
N GLY A 543 -14.48 -9.55 -21.59
CA GLY A 543 -14.12 -9.66 -23.01
C GLY A 543 -13.51 -11.02 -23.36
N SER A 544 -14.13 -11.73 -24.31
CA SER A 544 -13.64 -13.03 -24.79
C SER A 544 -12.48 -12.91 -25.79
N THR A 545 -12.38 -11.77 -26.49
CA THR A 545 -11.36 -11.47 -27.51
C THR A 545 -10.58 -10.19 -27.21
N THR A 546 -9.32 -10.10 -27.64
CA THR A 546 -8.48 -8.90 -27.43
C THR A 546 -9.13 -7.62 -27.96
N SER A 547 -9.82 -7.68 -29.11
CA SER A 547 -10.52 -6.53 -29.69
C SER A 547 -11.72 -6.08 -28.85
N SER A 548 -12.53 -7.04 -28.36
CA SER A 548 -13.66 -6.77 -27.44
C SER A 548 -13.17 -6.11 -26.14
N ARG A 549 -12.07 -6.61 -25.57
CA ARG A 549 -11.45 -6.04 -24.37
C ARG A 549 -10.96 -4.60 -24.58
N ILE A 550 -10.21 -4.34 -25.65
CA ILE A 550 -9.70 -2.99 -25.95
C ILE A 550 -10.85 -2.01 -26.17
N PHE A 551 -11.90 -2.42 -26.88
CA PHE A 551 -13.06 -1.58 -27.13
C PHE A 551 -13.84 -1.26 -25.85
N MET A 552 -13.99 -2.25 -24.94
CA MET A 552 -14.60 -2.02 -23.63
C MET A 552 -13.78 -1.05 -22.77
N VAL A 553 -12.45 -1.23 -22.72
CA VAL A 553 -11.56 -0.32 -21.99
C VAL A 553 -11.73 1.09 -22.54
N PHE A 554 -11.64 1.28 -23.86
CA PHE A 554 -11.82 2.57 -24.49
C PHE A 554 -13.14 3.27 -24.13
N ILE A 555 -14.27 2.55 -24.14
CA ILE A 555 -15.56 3.13 -23.76
C ILE A 555 -15.54 3.58 -22.29
N LEU A 556 -15.02 2.74 -21.39
CA LEU A 556 -14.97 3.05 -19.96
C LEU A 556 -14.01 4.20 -19.67
N SER A 557 -12.85 4.26 -20.34
CA SER A 557 -11.90 5.38 -20.27
C SER A 557 -12.53 6.71 -20.68
N VAL A 558 -13.35 6.72 -21.74
CA VAL A 558 -14.05 7.94 -22.20
C VAL A 558 -15.08 8.39 -21.17
N VAL A 559 -15.87 7.45 -20.61
CA VAL A 559 -16.85 7.75 -19.56
C VAL A 559 -16.16 8.30 -18.31
N ASP A 560 -15.06 7.68 -17.90
CA ASP A 560 -14.28 8.11 -16.74
C ASP A 560 -13.68 9.50 -16.93
N ALA A 561 -13.09 9.79 -18.09
CA ALA A 561 -12.58 11.12 -18.42
C ALA A 561 -13.66 12.20 -18.32
N ILE A 562 -14.89 11.93 -18.78
CA ILE A 562 -16.01 12.87 -18.67
C ILE A 562 -16.36 13.13 -17.19
N ILE A 563 -16.38 12.09 -16.36
CA ILE A 563 -16.67 12.20 -14.92
C ILE A 563 -15.58 13.01 -14.21
N VAL A 564 -14.31 12.70 -14.45
CA VAL A 564 -13.18 13.39 -13.81
C VAL A 564 -13.12 14.86 -14.20
N ILE A 565 -13.33 15.20 -15.48
CA ILE A 565 -13.37 16.60 -15.94
C ILE A 565 -14.53 17.34 -15.26
N SER A 566 -15.69 16.72 -15.13
CA SER A 566 -16.86 17.31 -14.48
C SER A 566 -16.62 17.56 -12.98
N LEU A 567 -15.99 16.61 -12.28
CA LEU A 567 -15.61 16.74 -10.88
C LEU A 567 -14.55 17.83 -10.68
N ALA A 568 -13.51 17.85 -11.52
CA ALA A 568 -12.46 18.87 -11.46
C ALA A 568 -13.04 20.28 -11.64
N ALA A 569 -13.96 20.46 -12.59
CA ALA A 569 -14.66 21.72 -12.80
C ALA A 569 -15.56 22.13 -11.63
N SER A 570 -16.10 21.17 -10.86
CA SER A 570 -16.91 21.44 -9.67
C SER A 570 -16.07 21.81 -8.45
N ILE A 571 -14.81 21.38 -8.37
CA ILE A 571 -13.90 21.69 -7.25
C ILE A 571 -13.25 23.07 -7.45
N SER A 572 -13.14 23.53 -8.70
CA SER A 572 -12.57 24.84 -9.05
C SER A 572 -13.54 26.03 -8.96
N ASN A 573 -14.84 25.77 -8.78
CA ASN A 573 -15.88 26.78 -8.53
C ASN A 573 -16.25 26.79 -7.05
#